data_AF-A0A6A7A751-F1
#
_entry.id   AF-A0A6A7A751-F1
#
_cell.length_a   1.000
_cell.length_b   1.000
_cell.length_c   1.000
_cell.angle_alpha   90.00
_cell.angle_beta   90.00
_cell.angle_gamma   90.00
#
_symmetry.space_group_name_H-M   'P 1'
#
loop_
_entity.id
_entity.type
_entity.pdbx_description
1 polymer ?
#
loop_
_entity_poly.entity_id
_entity_poly.type
_entity_poly.pdbx_seq_one_letter_code
_entity_poly.pdbx_strand_id
1 'polypeptide(L)'
;MHRRKVAVGAILVLPALVSAAHVEFVNKCHYSFWFWPVGPGDRPSHSDNAAIEVLGNGMTTYHVMENTELLHGGLVLKIRDVPSYQQAPAGIVQVEYYTAHSNQDLWYDLSAINCDDKAGPENPMYCPLLEGGVSLTVIDAITGAPCQDAYCTKYGCHDTYMDHGFWEGEPSFKCSLGSNIKVETCTHGQARKTLEDGEEPEPEPVYEVSPQGSPPVSISPDQRCGAKFGSTCKGSLWGQCCSQWGYCGITKEHCDDKCQPEFGNCDAYAFGNKSAPVPTPPLKVSPDGACGAKAGLTCTGYGDESCCSSYNFCGSTKNHCGKGCQSSFGKCDKAA
;
A
#
# COMPACT_ATOMS: atom_id res chain seq x y z
N MET A 1 52.41 -7.14 35.17
CA MET A 1 51.77 -6.35 34.10
C MET A 1 50.64 -7.18 33.48
N HIS A 2 49.39 -6.95 33.91
CA HIS A 2 48.21 -7.63 33.34
C HIS A 2 47.59 -6.73 32.27
N ARG A 3 47.73 -7.10 30.98
CA ARG A 3 47.05 -6.39 29.88
C ARG A 3 45.57 -6.75 29.89
N ARG A 4 44.72 -5.80 30.30
CA ARG A 4 43.26 -5.89 30.09
C ARG A 4 42.99 -5.78 28.58
N LYS A 5 42.41 -6.82 27.98
CA LYS A 5 41.85 -6.76 26.63
C LYS A 5 40.60 -5.89 26.68
N VAL A 6 40.62 -4.76 25.97
CA VAL A 6 39.42 -3.94 25.72
C VAL A 6 38.60 -4.68 24.67
N ALA A 7 37.42 -5.16 25.03
CA ALA A 7 36.45 -5.69 24.08
C ALA A 7 35.87 -4.51 23.30
N VAL A 8 36.24 -4.38 22.03
CA VAL A 8 35.56 -3.50 21.08
C VAL A 8 34.25 -4.20 20.73
N GLY A 9 33.16 -3.76 21.36
CA GLY A 9 31.82 -4.21 21.01
C GLY A 9 31.50 -3.75 19.59
N ALA A 10 31.38 -4.70 18.66
CA ALA A 10 30.84 -4.42 17.34
C ALA A 10 29.38 -4.00 17.52
N ILE A 11 29.09 -2.72 17.29
CA ILE A 11 27.73 -2.22 17.17
C ILE A 11 27.17 -2.83 15.87
N LEU A 12 26.35 -3.87 16.01
CA LEU A 12 25.57 -4.46 14.92
C LEU A 12 24.49 -3.43 14.54
N VAL A 13 24.79 -2.60 13.53
CA VAL A 13 23.78 -1.77 12.88
C VAL A 13 22.93 -2.73 12.04
N LEU A 14 21.74 -3.06 12.55
CA LEU A 14 20.73 -3.78 11.78
C LEU A 14 20.40 -2.92 10.55
N PRO A 15 20.57 -3.42 9.31
CA PRO A 15 20.15 -2.67 8.14
C PRO A 15 18.62 -2.54 8.20
N ALA A 16 18.11 -1.32 8.25
CA ALA A 16 16.69 -1.04 8.12
C ALA A 16 16.13 -1.81 6.90
N LEU A 17 15.04 -2.53 7.10
CA LEU A 17 14.30 -3.17 6.01
C LEU A 17 13.73 -2.04 5.14
N VAL A 18 14.09 -1.98 3.86
CA VAL A 18 13.46 -1.03 2.93
C VAL A 18 12.10 -1.62 2.57
N SER A 19 11.02 -0.97 3.03
CA SER A 19 9.65 -1.35 2.67
C SER A 19 9.41 -1.17 1.17
N ALA A 20 8.47 -1.92 0.59
CA ALA A 20 8.01 -1.61 -0.77
C ALA A 20 7.41 -0.20 -0.79
N ALA A 21 7.63 0.53 -1.88
CA ALA A 21 7.02 1.84 -2.07
C ALA A 21 5.50 1.71 -2.01
N HIS A 22 4.86 2.62 -1.30
CA HIS A 22 3.43 2.56 -1.03
C HIS A 22 2.79 3.94 -0.95
N VAL A 23 1.47 3.96 -1.09
CA VAL A 23 0.62 5.08 -0.69
C VAL A 23 0.10 4.78 0.71
N GLU A 24 0.45 5.63 1.67
CA GLU A 24 -0.03 5.62 3.05
C GLU A 24 -1.25 6.54 3.17
N PHE A 25 -2.43 5.97 3.42
CA PHE A 25 -3.65 6.72 3.71
C PHE A 25 -3.82 6.87 5.21
N VAL A 26 -3.74 8.10 5.73
CA VAL A 26 -4.05 8.43 7.13
C VAL A 26 -5.40 9.13 7.18
N ASN A 27 -6.43 8.42 7.66
CA ASN A 27 -7.79 8.94 7.69
C ASN A 27 -8.12 9.60 9.02
N LYS A 28 -8.02 10.93 9.12
CA LYS A 28 -8.38 11.67 10.34
C LYS A 28 -9.87 12.01 10.41
N CYS A 29 -10.65 11.63 9.41
CA CYS A 29 -12.10 11.79 9.44
C CYS A 29 -12.70 10.80 10.44
N HIS A 30 -13.83 11.15 11.05
CA HIS A 30 -14.51 10.26 12.00
C HIS A 30 -15.22 9.06 11.33
N TYR A 31 -15.37 9.09 10.01
CA TYR A 31 -15.95 8.03 9.19
C TYR A 31 -14.91 7.35 8.31
N SER A 32 -15.21 6.11 7.90
CA SER A 32 -14.46 5.40 6.87
C SER A 32 -14.65 6.02 5.49
N PHE A 33 -13.62 5.94 4.65
CA PHE A 33 -13.75 6.13 3.21
C PHE A 33 -13.25 4.90 2.47
N TRP A 34 -13.51 4.83 1.18
CA TRP A 34 -13.09 3.75 0.30
C TRP A 34 -12.27 4.28 -0.85
N PHE A 35 -11.32 3.47 -1.33
CA PHE A 35 -10.65 3.72 -2.58
C PHE A 35 -10.68 2.52 -3.53
N TRP A 36 -10.66 2.81 -4.83
CA TRP A 36 -10.64 1.83 -5.91
C TRP A 36 -9.38 2.02 -6.75
N PRO A 37 -8.50 1.02 -6.81
CA PRO A 37 -7.41 0.97 -7.78
C PRO A 37 -7.98 0.77 -9.20
N VAL A 38 -7.77 1.73 -10.09
CA VAL A 38 -8.21 1.70 -11.49
C VAL A 38 -6.99 1.91 -12.39
N GLY A 39 -6.76 1.02 -13.35
CA GLY A 39 -5.57 1.07 -14.20
C GLY A 39 -5.79 0.38 -15.56
N PRO A 40 -4.75 0.36 -16.42
CA PRO A 40 -4.86 -0.20 -17.76
C PRO A 40 -5.12 -1.72 -17.77
N GLY A 41 -6.13 -2.12 -18.54
CA GLY A 41 -6.56 -3.49 -18.77
C GLY A 41 -7.65 -3.94 -17.80
N ASP A 42 -8.73 -4.53 -18.33
CA ASP A 42 -9.83 -5.13 -17.54
C ASP A 42 -9.29 -6.30 -16.71
N ARG A 43 -8.82 -5.98 -15.51
CA ARG A 43 -8.28 -6.92 -14.54
C ARG A 43 -9.27 -7.07 -13.38
N PRO A 44 -9.44 -8.27 -12.81
CA PRO A 44 -10.33 -8.50 -11.66
C PRO A 44 -10.04 -7.58 -10.45
N SER A 45 -8.77 -7.16 -10.28
CA SER A 45 -8.30 -6.23 -9.24
C SER A 45 -8.53 -4.74 -9.54
N HIS A 46 -9.08 -4.41 -10.71
CA HIS A 46 -9.36 -3.03 -11.16
C HIS A 46 -10.82 -2.85 -11.58
N SER A 47 -11.71 -3.74 -11.14
CA SER A 47 -13.15 -3.57 -11.34
C SER A 47 -13.70 -2.57 -10.32
N ASP A 48 -14.70 -1.79 -10.71
CA ASP A 48 -15.43 -0.85 -9.83
C ASP A 48 -16.08 -1.51 -8.59
N ASN A 49 -15.97 -2.84 -8.45
CA ASN A 49 -16.58 -3.65 -7.40
C ASN A 49 -15.62 -4.03 -6.25
N ALA A 50 -14.37 -3.56 -6.26
CA ALA A 50 -13.30 -3.99 -5.34
C ALA A 50 -12.77 -2.86 -4.45
N ALA A 51 -13.66 -2.18 -3.72
CA ALA A 51 -13.33 -1.08 -2.83
C ALA A 51 -12.43 -1.51 -1.66
N ILE A 52 -11.40 -0.74 -1.35
CA ILE A 52 -10.57 -0.90 -0.15
C ILE A 52 -10.99 0.15 0.87
N GLU A 53 -11.44 -0.29 2.04
CA GLU A 53 -11.83 0.59 3.13
C GLU A 53 -10.61 1.16 3.87
N VAL A 54 -10.67 2.46 4.16
CA VAL A 54 -9.76 3.18 5.03
C VAL A 54 -10.55 3.66 6.25
N LEU A 55 -10.37 2.95 7.35
CA LEU A 55 -11.06 3.21 8.61
C LEU A 55 -10.80 4.65 9.09
N GLY A 56 -11.83 5.29 9.63
CA GLY A 56 -11.72 6.62 10.23
C GLY A 56 -10.92 6.66 11.54
N ASN A 57 -10.99 7.79 12.22
CA ASN A 57 -10.48 8.04 13.57
C ASN A 57 -8.95 7.94 13.70
N GLY A 58 -8.23 8.37 12.66
CA GLY A 58 -6.77 8.44 12.63
C GLY A 58 -6.08 7.13 12.25
N MET A 59 -6.83 6.15 11.73
CA MET A 59 -6.27 4.88 11.29
C MET A 59 -5.53 5.04 9.95
N THR A 60 -4.55 4.17 9.73
CA THR A 60 -3.67 4.21 8.55
C THR A 60 -3.79 2.96 7.70
N THR A 61 -4.27 3.09 6.46
CA THR A 61 -4.29 1.99 5.47
C THR A 61 -3.17 2.18 4.45
N TYR A 62 -2.54 1.09 4.03
CA TYR A 62 -1.50 1.13 3.03
C TYR A 62 -1.93 0.51 1.70
N HIS A 63 -1.56 1.16 0.60
CA HIS A 63 -1.64 0.62 -0.76
C HIS A 63 -0.24 0.43 -1.33
N VAL A 64 0.17 -0.80 -1.59
CA VAL A 64 1.47 -1.07 -2.21
C VAL A 64 1.44 -0.61 -3.67
N MET A 65 2.45 0.16 -4.09
CA MET A 65 2.52 0.62 -5.48
C MET A 65 2.86 -0.52 -6.44
N GLU A 66 2.13 -0.62 -7.55
CA GLU A 66 2.40 -1.56 -8.62
C GLU A 66 3.48 -1.05 -9.58
N ASN A 67 4.12 -1.95 -10.32
CA ASN A 67 4.98 -1.60 -11.45
C ASN A 67 4.10 -1.26 -12.67
N THR A 68 3.61 -0.03 -12.71
CA THR A 68 2.71 0.50 -13.74
C THR A 68 3.35 0.63 -15.12
N GLU A 69 4.67 0.73 -15.23
CA GLU A 69 5.37 0.65 -16.52
C GLU A 69 5.15 -0.71 -17.21
N LEU A 70 5.19 -1.81 -16.44
CA LEU A 70 4.84 -3.15 -16.95
C LEU A 70 3.33 -3.29 -17.23
N LEU A 71 2.50 -2.42 -16.67
CA LEU A 71 1.06 -2.36 -16.95
C LEU A 71 0.74 -1.52 -18.18
N HIS A 72 1.72 -0.83 -18.76
CA HIS A 72 1.56 0.07 -19.90
C HIS A 72 0.62 1.26 -19.64
N GLY A 73 0.58 1.77 -18.41
CA GLY A 73 -0.18 2.98 -18.05
C GLY A 73 -0.25 3.20 -16.54
N GLY A 74 -0.58 4.44 -16.14
CA GLY A 74 -0.71 4.83 -14.73
C GLY A 74 -1.84 4.14 -14.00
N LEU A 75 -1.81 4.21 -12.67
CA LEU A 75 -2.83 3.68 -11.79
C LEU A 75 -3.45 4.84 -10.99
N VAL A 76 -4.78 4.83 -10.91
CA VAL A 76 -5.60 5.82 -10.22
C VAL A 76 -6.21 5.17 -8.99
N LEU A 77 -6.05 5.79 -7.82
CA LEU A 77 -6.77 5.44 -6.59
C LEU A 77 -7.94 6.40 -6.45
N LYS A 78 -9.11 6.00 -6.94
CA LYS A 78 -10.33 6.81 -6.83
C LYS A 78 -10.88 6.72 -5.42
N ILE A 79 -11.20 7.85 -4.79
CA ILE A 79 -11.58 7.92 -3.37
C ILE A 79 -12.99 8.48 -3.24
N ARG A 80 -13.83 7.79 -2.45
CA ARG A 80 -15.16 8.23 -2.04
C ARG A 80 -15.42 7.81 -0.61
N ASP A 81 -16.22 8.57 0.12
CA ASP A 81 -16.65 8.26 1.49
C ASP A 81 -17.91 7.38 1.55
N VAL A 82 -18.25 6.71 0.45
CA VAL A 82 -19.35 5.76 0.33
C VAL A 82 -18.78 4.40 -0.12
N PRO A 83 -19.32 3.26 0.34
CA PRO A 83 -18.79 1.91 0.04
C PRO A 83 -19.00 1.47 -1.41
N SER A 84 -19.83 2.19 -2.16
CA SER A 84 -20.02 1.99 -3.60
C SER A 84 -20.35 3.32 -4.26
N TYR A 85 -20.06 3.47 -5.55
CA TYR A 85 -20.58 4.59 -6.34
C TYR A 85 -20.93 4.12 -7.75
N GLN A 86 -22.11 4.52 -8.24
CA GLN A 86 -22.45 4.33 -9.64
C GLN A 86 -21.68 5.37 -10.48
N GLN A 87 -21.09 4.94 -11.60
CA GLN A 87 -20.29 5.80 -12.46
C GLN A 87 -21.09 7.04 -12.92
N ALA A 88 -20.73 8.18 -12.33
CA ALA A 88 -21.00 9.56 -12.75
C ALA A 88 -22.46 10.07 -12.79
N PRO A 89 -22.67 11.38 -12.52
CA PRO A 89 -21.69 12.33 -11.99
C PRO A 89 -21.51 12.12 -10.48
N ALA A 90 -20.27 11.88 -10.06
CA ALA A 90 -19.89 11.81 -8.65
C ALA A 90 -18.61 12.64 -8.47
N GLY A 91 -18.51 13.39 -7.37
CA GLY A 91 -17.31 14.13 -7.04
C GLY A 91 -16.22 13.19 -6.54
N ILE A 92 -15.09 13.05 -7.23
CA ILE A 92 -14.10 12.02 -6.90
C ILE A 92 -12.77 12.69 -6.61
N VAL A 93 -12.24 12.46 -5.41
CA VAL A 93 -10.83 12.72 -5.13
C VAL A 93 -10.02 11.52 -5.63
N GLN A 94 -8.93 11.75 -6.33
CA GLN A 94 -8.13 10.71 -6.93
C GLN A 94 -6.65 10.96 -6.65
N VAL A 95 -5.93 9.88 -6.38
CA VAL A 95 -4.46 9.89 -6.33
C VAL A 95 -3.96 9.05 -7.48
N GLU A 96 -3.25 9.66 -8.41
CA GLU A 96 -2.67 8.94 -9.54
C GLU A 96 -1.18 8.71 -9.31
N TYR A 97 -0.67 7.60 -9.83
CA TYR A 97 0.76 7.39 -9.90
C TYR A 97 1.17 6.56 -11.12
N TYR A 98 2.41 6.79 -11.56
CA TYR A 98 3.10 6.00 -12.56
C TYR A 98 4.57 5.78 -12.15
N THR A 99 4.91 4.53 -11.90
CA THR A 99 6.25 4.01 -11.60
C THR A 99 7.01 3.69 -12.90
N ALA A 100 7.89 4.58 -13.32
CA ALA A 100 8.76 4.44 -14.49
C ALA A 100 10.09 3.79 -14.09
N HIS A 101 10.15 2.47 -14.07
CA HIS A 101 11.35 1.71 -13.69
C HIS A 101 12.52 1.89 -14.68
N SER A 102 12.25 2.11 -15.97
CA SER A 102 13.27 2.40 -16.98
C SER A 102 14.05 3.68 -16.67
N ASN A 103 13.37 4.71 -16.17
CA ASN A 103 13.95 6.03 -15.90
C ASN A 103 14.16 6.30 -14.40
N GLN A 104 13.80 5.36 -13.52
CA GLN A 104 13.85 5.49 -12.05
C GLN A 104 13.03 6.68 -11.52
N ASP A 105 11.92 7.00 -12.19
CA ASP A 105 11.01 8.10 -11.82
C ASP A 105 9.70 7.54 -11.22
N LEU A 106 9.16 8.23 -10.23
CA LEU A 106 7.78 8.12 -9.75
C LEU A 106 7.04 9.38 -10.19
N TRP A 107 6.03 9.23 -11.03
CA TRP A 107 5.09 10.28 -11.38
C TRP A 107 3.84 10.15 -10.51
N TYR A 108 3.26 11.27 -10.08
CA TYR A 108 2.10 11.25 -9.22
C TYR A 108 1.33 12.57 -9.26
N ASP A 109 0.05 12.50 -8.90
CA ASP A 109 -0.76 13.69 -8.69
C ASP A 109 -1.94 13.49 -7.75
N LEU A 110 -2.51 14.61 -7.32
CA LEU A 110 -3.78 14.69 -6.63
C LEU A 110 -4.78 15.35 -7.58
N SER A 111 -5.99 14.80 -7.60
CA SER A 111 -7.08 15.28 -8.45
C SER A 111 -8.39 15.32 -7.67
N ALA A 112 -9.23 16.31 -7.95
CA ALA A 112 -10.57 16.50 -7.38
C ALA A 112 -11.56 16.73 -8.54
N ILE A 113 -12.05 15.63 -9.11
CA ILE A 113 -12.81 15.61 -10.35
C ILE A 113 -14.30 15.71 -10.07
N ASN A 114 -15.01 16.61 -10.77
CA ASN A 114 -16.45 16.86 -10.60
C ASN A 114 -16.84 17.21 -9.14
N CYS A 115 -15.93 17.78 -8.37
CA CYS A 115 -16.21 18.27 -7.02
C CYS A 115 -16.82 19.66 -7.08
N ASP A 116 -18.08 19.80 -6.66
CA ASP A 116 -18.75 21.10 -6.52
C ASP A 116 -18.58 21.62 -5.09
N ASP A 117 -17.90 22.77 -4.94
CA ASP A 117 -17.60 23.40 -3.66
C ASP A 117 -18.83 24.01 -2.96
N LYS A 118 -19.96 24.09 -3.66
CA LYS A 118 -21.24 24.56 -3.13
C LYS A 118 -22.22 23.42 -2.88
N ALA A 119 -21.89 22.20 -3.30
CA ALA A 119 -22.71 21.04 -3.07
C ALA A 119 -22.71 20.65 -1.58
N GLY A 120 -23.88 20.31 -1.05
CA GLY A 120 -24.02 19.66 0.26
C GLY A 120 -23.97 18.14 0.15
N PRO A 121 -23.92 17.42 1.29
CA PRO A 121 -23.78 15.97 1.34
C PRO A 121 -24.89 15.18 0.64
N GLU A 122 -26.03 15.80 0.35
CA GLU A 122 -27.13 15.27 -0.45
C GLU A 122 -26.86 15.22 -1.98
N ASN A 123 -25.82 15.90 -2.46
CA ASN A 123 -25.53 16.04 -3.88
C ASN A 123 -24.37 15.11 -4.28
N PRO A 124 -24.49 14.32 -5.35
CA PRO A 124 -23.46 13.35 -5.73
C PRO A 124 -22.11 14.01 -6.12
N MET A 125 -22.08 15.29 -6.50
CA MET A 125 -20.85 16.06 -6.76
C MET A 125 -20.16 16.59 -5.50
N TYR A 126 -20.75 16.37 -4.31
CA TYR A 126 -20.11 16.74 -3.05
C TYR A 126 -18.84 15.91 -2.82
N CYS A 127 -17.78 16.60 -2.40
CA CYS A 127 -16.49 16.01 -2.02
C CYS A 127 -16.19 16.34 -0.56
N PRO A 128 -16.56 15.45 0.39
CA PRO A 128 -16.30 15.66 1.81
C PRO A 128 -14.82 15.90 2.12
N LEU A 129 -13.93 15.25 1.37
CA LEU A 129 -12.49 15.37 1.55
C LEU A 129 -11.95 16.75 1.12
N LEU A 130 -12.69 17.53 0.32
CA LEU A 130 -12.35 18.92 0.04
C LEU A 130 -12.79 19.82 1.21
N GLU A 131 -14.01 19.64 1.71
CA GLU A 131 -14.53 20.40 2.87
C GLU A 131 -13.66 20.18 4.12
N GLY A 132 -13.35 18.92 4.43
CA GLY A 132 -12.51 18.52 5.57
C GLY A 132 -11.02 18.68 5.30
N GLY A 133 -10.63 18.77 4.03
CA GLY A 133 -9.27 18.89 3.57
C GLY A 133 -8.58 17.55 3.33
N VAL A 134 -7.79 17.50 2.25
CA VAL A 134 -6.99 16.36 1.84
C VAL A 134 -5.62 16.85 1.39
N SER A 135 -4.55 16.17 1.79
CA SER A 135 -3.19 16.49 1.36
C SER A 135 -2.47 15.25 0.86
N LEU A 136 -1.72 15.40 -0.22
CA LEU A 136 -0.78 14.45 -0.77
C LEU A 136 0.63 15.02 -0.54
N THR A 137 1.47 14.24 0.12
CA THR A 137 2.89 14.55 0.32
C THR A 137 3.75 13.36 -0.07
N VAL A 138 5.01 13.58 -0.42
CA VAL A 138 5.96 12.48 -0.62
C VAL A 138 6.83 12.35 0.62
N ILE A 139 6.79 11.18 1.25
CA ILE A 139 7.60 10.84 2.43
C ILE A 139 8.76 9.93 2.01
N ASP A 140 9.85 9.99 2.78
CA ASP A 140 11.05 9.17 2.57
C ASP A 140 11.69 9.30 1.18
N ALA A 141 11.68 10.50 0.60
CA ALA A 141 12.28 10.78 -0.70
C ALA A 141 13.76 10.36 -0.76
N ILE A 142 14.08 9.35 -1.59
CA ILE A 142 15.37 8.66 -1.60
C ILE A 142 16.55 9.56 -2.00
N THR A 143 16.31 10.57 -2.83
CA THR A 143 17.36 11.44 -3.37
C THR A 143 17.58 12.73 -2.57
N GLY A 144 16.80 12.97 -1.50
CA GLY A 144 16.88 14.18 -0.69
C GLY A 144 16.47 15.48 -1.40
N ALA A 145 16.05 15.41 -2.67
CA ALA A 145 15.41 16.53 -3.36
C ALA A 145 13.96 16.66 -2.88
N PRO A 146 13.46 17.87 -2.61
CA PRO A 146 12.07 18.07 -2.23
C PRO A 146 11.17 17.70 -3.41
N CYS A 147 10.19 16.83 -3.14
CA CYS A 147 9.13 16.49 -4.08
C CYS A 147 7.92 17.38 -3.80
N GLN A 148 7.15 17.70 -4.83
CA GLN A 148 6.06 18.67 -4.74
C GLN A 148 4.88 18.06 -3.97
N ASP A 149 4.28 18.84 -3.07
CA ASP A 149 3.07 18.45 -2.33
C ASP A 149 1.83 19.04 -3.03
N ALA A 150 0.68 18.40 -2.82
CA ALA A 150 -0.61 18.87 -3.33
C ALA A 150 -1.66 18.79 -2.23
N TYR A 151 -2.63 19.70 -2.22
CA TYR A 151 -3.70 19.63 -1.23
C TYR A 151 -4.96 20.37 -1.67
N CYS A 152 -6.09 19.97 -1.10
CA CYS A 152 -7.33 20.71 -1.15
C CYS A 152 -7.84 21.01 0.27
N THR A 153 -8.51 22.14 0.41
CA THR A 153 -9.25 22.54 1.60
C THR A 153 -10.56 23.20 1.19
N LYS A 154 -11.43 23.50 2.15
CA LYS A 154 -12.62 24.33 1.90
C LYS A 154 -12.32 25.74 1.37
N TYR A 155 -11.06 26.18 1.40
CA TYR A 155 -10.62 27.47 0.90
C TYR A 155 -10.02 27.41 -0.51
N GLY A 156 -9.98 26.22 -1.11
CA GLY A 156 -9.41 25.99 -2.43
C GLY A 156 -8.34 24.90 -2.42
N CYS A 157 -7.85 24.61 -3.62
CA CYS A 157 -6.85 23.60 -3.88
C CYS A 157 -5.54 24.21 -4.37
N HIS A 158 -4.46 23.50 -4.09
CA HIS A 158 -3.09 23.80 -4.49
C HIS A 158 -2.52 22.58 -5.20
N ASP A 159 -1.93 22.80 -6.38
CA ASP A 159 -1.19 21.75 -7.10
C ASP A 159 -2.03 20.48 -7.33
N THR A 160 -3.34 20.66 -7.54
CA THR A 160 -4.35 19.61 -7.65
C THR A 160 -5.19 19.83 -8.90
N TYR A 161 -5.42 18.78 -9.69
CA TYR A 161 -6.30 18.85 -10.86
C TYR A 161 -7.77 18.98 -10.45
N MET A 162 -8.54 19.79 -11.18
CA MET A 162 -9.98 19.98 -10.91
C MET A 162 -10.89 19.49 -12.06
N ASP A 163 -10.32 19.30 -13.25
CA ASP A 163 -11.06 18.98 -14.47
C ASP A 163 -10.72 17.58 -14.98
N HIS A 164 -11.70 16.87 -15.54
CA HIS A 164 -11.47 15.57 -16.14
C HIS A 164 -10.72 15.69 -17.48
N GLY A 165 -9.75 14.81 -17.75
CA GLY A 165 -9.11 14.73 -19.06
C GLY A 165 -7.67 14.24 -19.00
N PHE A 166 -7.05 14.10 -20.17
CA PHE A 166 -5.62 13.85 -20.29
C PHE A 166 -4.97 15.11 -20.87
N TRP A 167 -4.15 15.78 -20.06
CA TRP A 167 -3.55 17.06 -20.40
C TRP A 167 -2.03 16.94 -20.31
N GLU A 168 -1.34 17.34 -21.37
CA GLU A 168 0.13 17.33 -21.39
C GLU A 168 0.66 18.48 -20.52
N GLY A 169 1.39 18.16 -19.44
CA GLY A 169 2.08 19.14 -18.61
C GLY A 169 1.27 19.78 -17.47
N GLU A 170 0.09 19.27 -17.17
CA GLU A 170 -0.68 19.68 -15.98
C GLU A 170 -0.34 18.77 -14.79
N PRO A 171 -0.78 19.01 -13.52
CA PRO A 171 0.05 18.73 -12.34
C PRO A 171 0.30 17.25 -12.04
N SER A 172 1.10 16.57 -12.87
CA SER A 172 1.76 15.32 -12.59
C SER A 172 3.19 15.66 -12.19
N PHE A 173 3.46 15.50 -10.91
CA PHE A 173 4.76 15.74 -10.32
C PHE A 173 5.67 14.55 -10.51
N LYS A 174 6.97 14.81 -10.40
CA LYS A 174 7.99 13.78 -10.54
C LYS A 174 8.84 13.73 -9.29
N CYS A 175 8.99 12.54 -8.75
CA CYS A 175 9.90 12.21 -7.66
C CYS A 175 10.71 10.96 -8.01
N SER A 176 11.63 10.58 -7.13
CA SER A 176 12.44 9.37 -7.32
C SER A 176 11.61 8.12 -7.10
N LEU A 177 11.77 7.12 -7.98
CA LEU A 177 11.18 5.81 -7.80
C LEU A 177 11.61 5.21 -6.45
N GLY A 178 10.67 4.60 -5.74
CA GLY A 178 10.88 4.04 -4.41
C GLY A 178 10.45 4.97 -3.25
N SER A 179 10.13 6.23 -3.53
CA SER A 179 9.54 7.14 -2.55
C SER A 179 8.11 6.71 -2.19
N ASN A 180 7.68 7.01 -0.96
CA ASN A 180 6.32 6.73 -0.49
C ASN A 180 5.46 7.97 -0.65
N ILE A 181 4.18 7.80 -0.98
CA ILE A 181 3.21 8.90 -0.97
C ILE A 181 2.40 8.79 0.31
N LYS A 182 2.15 9.90 0.99
CA LYS A 182 1.25 9.97 2.14
C LYS A 182 0.06 10.86 1.80
N VAL A 183 -1.14 10.30 1.99
CA VAL A 183 -2.41 10.97 1.81
C VAL A 183 -3.05 11.14 3.18
N GLU A 184 -3.24 12.37 3.63
CA GLU A 184 -3.93 12.67 4.89
C GLU A 184 -5.27 13.32 4.60
N THR A 185 -6.34 12.83 5.23
CA THR A 185 -7.69 13.40 5.11
C THR A 185 -8.11 14.13 6.38
N CYS A 186 -9.16 14.95 6.28
CA CYS A 186 -9.67 15.80 7.35
C CYS A 186 -8.58 16.66 8.01
N THR A 187 -7.67 17.20 7.18
CA THR A 187 -6.54 18.03 7.62
C THR A 187 -6.96 19.42 8.11
N HIS A 188 -8.16 19.86 7.72
CA HIS A 188 -8.74 21.18 8.01
C HIS A 188 -10.08 21.09 8.76
N GLY A 189 -10.33 19.95 9.40
CA GLY A 189 -11.52 19.70 10.21
C GLY A 189 -12.33 18.50 9.72
N GLN A 190 -13.42 18.23 10.43
CA GLN A 190 -14.36 17.19 10.05
C GLN A 190 -15.34 17.73 9.01
N ALA A 191 -15.56 17.00 7.92
CA ALA A 191 -16.64 17.24 6.97
C ALA A 191 -17.85 16.35 7.30
N ARG A 192 -19.00 16.65 6.71
CA ARG A 192 -20.15 15.72 6.72
C ARG A 192 -19.91 14.60 5.72
N LYS A 193 -20.28 13.37 6.04
CA LYS A 193 -20.29 12.23 5.09
C LYS A 193 -21.37 12.47 4.03
N THR A 194 -21.14 12.03 2.80
CA THR A 194 -22.13 11.96 1.72
C THR A 194 -23.33 11.13 2.18
N LEU A 195 -24.54 11.61 1.89
CA LEU A 195 -25.78 10.90 2.18
C LEU A 195 -26.05 9.88 1.07
N GLU A 196 -26.16 8.60 1.42
CA GLU A 196 -26.67 7.58 0.49
C GLU A 196 -28.20 7.71 0.43
N ASP A 197 -28.76 7.84 -0.77
CA ASP A 197 -30.22 7.98 -1.01
C ASP A 197 -30.93 9.13 -0.25
N GLY A 198 -30.18 10.14 0.20
CA GLY A 198 -30.72 11.30 0.93
C GLY A 198 -31.05 11.02 2.40
N GLU A 199 -30.68 9.84 2.91
CA GLU A 199 -30.75 9.51 4.33
C GLU A 199 -29.35 9.67 4.97
N GLU A 200 -29.31 10.18 6.20
CA GLU A 200 -28.07 10.16 6.98
C GLU A 200 -27.67 8.70 7.17
N PRO A 201 -26.44 8.29 6.77
CA PRO A 201 -26.03 6.90 6.98
C PRO A 201 -26.24 6.60 8.45
N GLU A 202 -26.93 5.48 8.74
CA GLU A 202 -27.12 5.01 10.11
C GLU A 202 -25.75 5.10 10.79
N PRO A 203 -25.62 5.82 11.93
CA PRO A 203 -24.31 6.09 12.51
C PRO A 203 -23.57 4.76 12.56
N GLU A 204 -22.41 4.70 11.87
CA GLU A 204 -21.59 3.48 11.86
C GLU A 204 -21.55 3.00 13.29
N PRO A 205 -21.94 1.73 13.57
CA PRO A 205 -22.26 1.29 14.90
C PRO A 205 -21.15 1.80 15.78
N VAL A 206 -21.49 2.79 16.62
CA VAL A 206 -20.55 3.27 17.62
C VAL A 206 -20.32 2.00 18.38
N TYR A 207 -19.14 1.40 18.22
CA TYR A 207 -18.75 0.32 19.10
C TYR A 207 -18.68 1.02 20.44
N GLU A 208 -19.82 1.12 21.13
CA GLU A 208 -19.89 1.52 22.50
C GLU A 208 -18.92 0.56 23.14
N VAL A 209 -17.78 1.10 23.55
CA VAL A 209 -16.73 0.35 24.18
C VAL A 209 -17.37 -0.15 25.47
N SER A 210 -17.97 -1.34 25.39
CA SER A 210 -18.50 -2.04 26.53
C SER A 210 -17.37 -2.04 27.55
N PRO A 211 -17.61 -1.73 28.84
CA PRO A 211 -16.54 -1.60 29.85
C PRO A 211 -15.75 -2.91 30.12
N GLN A 212 -15.93 -3.93 29.29
CA GLN A 212 -15.20 -5.21 29.29
C GLN A 212 -14.63 -5.59 27.90
N GLY A 213 -14.50 -4.63 26.97
CA GLY A 213 -14.09 -4.89 25.59
C GLY A 213 -12.58 -5.06 25.39
N SER A 214 -12.22 -6.07 24.60
CA SER A 214 -10.89 -6.38 24.09
C SER A 214 -10.07 -5.15 23.67
N PRO A 215 -8.73 -5.16 23.81
CA PRO A 215 -7.87 -4.06 23.39
C PRO A 215 -8.12 -3.67 21.92
N PRO A 216 -8.00 -2.37 21.56
CA PRO A 216 -8.19 -1.91 20.19
C PRO A 216 -7.27 -2.69 19.23
N VAL A 217 -7.87 -3.26 18.19
CA VAL A 217 -7.14 -4.05 17.20
C VAL A 217 -6.35 -3.10 16.32
N SER A 218 -5.02 -3.24 16.35
CA SER A 218 -4.11 -2.40 15.55
C SER A 218 -3.86 -3.00 14.17
N ILE A 219 -3.58 -2.19 13.15
CA ILE A 219 -3.15 -2.73 11.87
C ILE A 219 -1.80 -3.42 12.09
N SER A 220 -1.70 -4.67 11.61
CA SER A 220 -0.50 -5.49 11.78
C SER A 220 0.72 -4.69 11.37
N PRO A 221 1.77 -4.58 12.18
CA PRO A 221 3.01 -3.89 11.81
C PRO A 221 4.09 -4.86 11.34
N ASP A 222 3.83 -6.17 11.37
CA ASP A 222 4.86 -7.20 11.22
C ASP A 222 4.33 -8.52 10.65
N GLN A 223 3.26 -8.45 9.85
CA GLN A 223 2.55 -9.58 9.24
C GLN A 223 1.73 -10.43 10.23
N ARG A 224 1.88 -10.29 11.54
CA ARG A 224 1.13 -11.13 12.50
C ARG A 224 -0.26 -10.55 12.73
N CYS A 225 -1.27 -11.41 12.83
CA CYS A 225 -2.67 -11.01 12.96
C CYS A 225 -3.48 -12.01 13.78
N GLY A 226 -4.68 -11.61 14.19
CA GLY A 226 -5.57 -12.44 14.97
C GLY A 226 -5.62 -12.01 16.43
N ALA A 227 -6.58 -12.58 17.17
CA ALA A 227 -6.81 -12.26 18.59
C ALA A 227 -5.54 -12.39 19.45
N LYS A 228 -4.67 -13.35 19.13
CA LYS A 228 -3.39 -13.57 19.81
C LYS A 228 -2.47 -12.35 19.78
N PHE A 229 -2.49 -11.61 18.69
CA PHE A 229 -1.59 -10.47 18.47
C PHE A 229 -2.30 -9.12 18.59
N GLY A 230 -3.62 -9.12 18.82
CA GLY A 230 -4.42 -7.90 18.89
C GLY A 230 -4.29 -7.05 17.61
N SER A 231 -4.14 -7.71 16.46
CA SER A 231 -3.83 -7.04 15.20
C SER A 231 -4.62 -7.59 14.01
N THR A 232 -4.93 -6.69 13.08
CA THR A 232 -5.70 -6.95 11.86
C THR A 232 -4.84 -6.78 10.62
N CYS A 233 -5.13 -7.57 9.59
CA CYS A 233 -4.55 -7.43 8.26
C CYS A 233 -5.31 -6.40 7.41
N LYS A 234 -6.51 -6.00 7.82
CA LYS A 234 -7.29 -4.97 7.13
C LYS A 234 -6.45 -3.68 7.05
N GLY A 235 -6.12 -3.27 5.83
CA GLY A 235 -5.28 -2.10 5.54
C GLY A 235 -3.77 -2.28 5.73
N SER A 236 -3.27 -3.51 5.95
CA SER A 236 -1.83 -3.75 6.18
C SER A 236 -1.04 -3.96 4.88
N LEU A 237 0.27 -3.63 4.91
CA LEU A 237 1.21 -3.85 3.79
C LEU A 237 1.42 -5.33 3.43
N TRP A 238 1.06 -6.26 4.32
CA TRP A 238 1.28 -7.70 4.13
C TRP A 238 0.07 -8.39 3.49
N GLY A 239 -0.98 -7.65 3.15
CA GLY A 239 -2.22 -8.18 2.59
C GLY A 239 -3.39 -8.06 3.56
N GLN A 240 -4.60 -8.23 3.02
CA GLN A 240 -5.87 -7.93 3.69
C GLN A 240 -6.42 -9.12 4.50
N CYS A 241 -6.01 -10.36 4.20
CA CYS A 241 -6.54 -11.57 4.82
C CYS A 241 -5.70 -12.00 6.01
N CYS A 242 -6.34 -12.33 7.13
CA CYS A 242 -5.68 -12.95 8.26
C CYS A 242 -5.89 -14.46 8.20
N SER A 243 -4.85 -15.21 7.84
CA SER A 243 -4.91 -16.66 7.76
C SER A 243 -5.27 -17.30 9.10
N GLN A 244 -5.75 -18.55 9.08
CA GLN A 244 -5.94 -19.35 10.30
C GLN A 244 -4.68 -19.48 11.17
N TRP A 245 -3.50 -19.24 10.57
CA TRP A 245 -2.20 -19.32 11.23
C TRP A 245 -1.75 -18.01 11.89
N GLY A 246 -2.57 -16.96 11.79
CA GLY A 246 -2.28 -15.66 12.37
C GLY A 246 -1.24 -14.86 11.57
N TYR A 247 -1.27 -15.00 10.24
CA TYR A 247 -0.41 -14.24 9.33
C TYR A 247 -1.24 -13.53 8.25
N CYS A 248 -0.85 -12.30 7.93
CA CYS A 248 -1.39 -11.49 6.85
C CYS A 248 -0.90 -11.95 5.48
N GLY A 249 -1.82 -11.94 4.52
CA GLY A 249 -1.55 -12.25 3.12
C GLY A 249 -2.73 -11.92 2.20
N ILE A 250 -2.56 -12.23 0.92
CA ILE A 250 -3.55 -12.04 -0.15
C ILE A 250 -3.85 -13.32 -0.93
N THR A 251 -3.17 -14.43 -0.61
CA THR A 251 -3.29 -15.69 -1.36
C THR A 251 -4.48 -16.50 -0.88
N LYS A 252 -4.83 -17.53 -1.65
CA LYS A 252 -5.87 -18.50 -1.31
C LYS A 252 -5.69 -19.01 0.12
N GLU A 253 -4.46 -19.36 0.47
CA GLU A 253 -4.11 -19.92 1.78
C GLU A 253 -4.31 -18.94 2.94
N HIS A 254 -4.35 -17.63 2.65
CA HIS A 254 -4.60 -16.60 3.64
C HIS A 254 -6.08 -16.23 3.75
N CYS A 255 -6.82 -16.31 2.65
CA CYS A 255 -8.16 -15.77 2.54
C CYS A 255 -9.27 -16.84 2.50
N ASP A 256 -8.99 -18.06 2.03
CA ASP A 256 -9.96 -19.16 1.99
C ASP A 256 -10.13 -19.81 3.38
N ASP A 257 -10.63 -21.05 3.41
CA ASP A 257 -11.09 -21.77 4.59
C ASP A 257 -10.27 -21.48 5.85
N LYS A 258 -10.95 -20.81 6.80
CA LYS A 258 -10.50 -20.41 8.14
C LYS A 258 -9.63 -19.15 8.21
N CYS A 259 -9.66 -18.31 7.18
CA CYS A 259 -9.36 -16.90 7.38
C CYS A 259 -10.17 -16.34 8.58
N GLN A 260 -9.54 -15.48 9.38
CA GLN A 260 -10.09 -14.87 10.59
C GLN A 260 -10.80 -13.55 10.24
N PRO A 261 -12.14 -13.51 10.06
CA PRO A 261 -12.85 -12.34 9.50
C PRO A 261 -12.87 -11.12 10.44
N GLU A 262 -12.70 -11.34 11.75
CA GLU A 262 -12.52 -10.26 12.73
C GLU A 262 -11.18 -9.53 12.55
N PHE A 263 -10.18 -10.21 11.98
CA PHE A 263 -8.81 -9.73 11.86
C PHE A 263 -8.33 -9.61 10.40
N GLY A 264 -9.21 -9.80 9.41
CA GLY A 264 -8.88 -9.70 7.98
C GLY A 264 -10.13 -9.65 7.09
N ASN A 265 -9.97 -9.21 5.85
CA ASN A 265 -11.00 -9.29 4.81
C ASN A 265 -10.85 -10.63 4.06
N CYS A 266 -11.61 -11.64 4.45
CA CYS A 266 -11.48 -12.99 3.92
C CYS A 266 -11.99 -13.15 2.48
N ASP A 267 -12.85 -12.23 2.02
CA ASP A 267 -13.32 -12.20 0.64
C ASP A 267 -12.31 -11.53 -0.30
N ALA A 268 -11.21 -10.99 0.23
CA ALA A 268 -10.19 -10.28 -0.55
C ALA A 268 -9.47 -11.18 -1.59
N TYR A 269 -9.59 -12.52 -1.50
CA TYR A 269 -8.97 -13.43 -2.48
C TYR A 269 -9.65 -13.45 -3.85
N ALA A 270 -10.92 -13.04 -3.96
CA ALA A 270 -11.54 -12.82 -5.26
C ALA A 270 -10.82 -11.72 -6.07
N PHE A 271 -9.95 -10.94 -5.43
CA PHE A 271 -9.28 -9.76 -5.96
C PHE A 271 -7.75 -9.92 -6.02
N GLY A 272 -7.20 -11.06 -5.60
CA GLY A 272 -5.78 -11.40 -5.71
C GLY A 272 -5.48 -12.19 -7.00
N ASN A 273 -4.54 -11.70 -7.81
CA ASN A 273 -4.06 -12.42 -8.99
C ASN A 273 -3.57 -13.83 -8.59
N LYS A 274 -4.09 -14.89 -9.24
CA LYS A 274 -3.73 -16.31 -8.99
C LYS A 274 -2.25 -16.64 -9.26
N SER A 275 -1.45 -15.65 -9.66
CA SER A 275 -0.02 -15.76 -9.90
C SER A 275 0.75 -14.51 -9.48
N ALA A 276 0.18 -13.64 -8.63
CA ALA A 276 1.00 -12.62 -7.97
C ALA A 276 2.01 -13.35 -7.06
N PRO A 277 3.32 -13.12 -7.22
CA PRO A 277 4.28 -13.54 -6.22
C PRO A 277 3.83 -12.92 -4.90
N VAL A 278 3.87 -13.69 -3.81
CA VAL A 278 3.87 -13.14 -2.44
C VAL A 278 4.77 -11.90 -2.48
N PRO A 279 4.33 -10.72 -1.98
CA PRO A 279 5.24 -9.63 -1.71
C PRO A 279 6.20 -10.13 -0.64
N THR A 280 7.23 -10.81 -1.09
CA THR A 280 8.35 -11.19 -0.26
C THR A 280 9.04 -9.85 -0.02
N PRO A 281 9.34 -9.47 1.25
CA PRO A 281 10.14 -8.29 1.52
C PRO A 281 11.32 -8.28 0.54
N PRO A 282 11.67 -7.14 -0.09
CA PRO A 282 12.76 -7.12 -1.07
C PRO A 282 13.98 -7.77 -0.42
N LEU A 283 14.37 -8.93 -0.96
CA LEU A 283 15.42 -9.75 -0.38
C LEU A 283 16.72 -8.94 -0.42
N LYS A 284 17.40 -8.84 0.73
CA LYS A 284 18.67 -8.11 0.79
C LYS A 284 19.70 -8.84 -0.06
N VAL A 285 20.45 -8.10 -0.87
CA VAL A 285 21.58 -8.64 -1.62
C VAL A 285 22.56 -9.26 -0.63
N SER A 286 23.03 -10.47 -0.92
CA SER A 286 23.99 -11.17 -0.08
C SER A 286 25.26 -10.33 0.11
N PRO A 287 25.77 -10.11 1.34
CA PRO A 287 27.05 -9.44 1.56
C PRO A 287 28.25 -10.39 1.55
N ASP A 288 28.02 -11.69 1.74
CA ASP A 288 29.04 -12.72 1.99
C ASP A 288 28.84 -14.00 1.17
N GLY A 289 27.87 -14.00 0.25
CA GLY A 289 27.50 -15.13 -0.57
C GLY A 289 26.49 -16.07 0.07
N ALA A 290 25.99 -15.83 1.28
CA ALA A 290 24.85 -16.58 1.83
C ALA A 290 23.52 -16.17 1.16
N CYS A 291 22.63 -17.12 0.89
CA CYS A 291 21.34 -16.87 0.26
C CYS A 291 20.24 -17.79 0.79
N GLY A 292 18.98 -17.62 0.35
CA GLY A 292 17.89 -18.54 0.67
C GLY A 292 17.06 -18.12 1.87
N ALA A 293 15.95 -18.84 2.11
CA ALA A 293 14.93 -18.46 3.09
C ALA A 293 15.46 -18.34 4.53
N LYS A 294 16.46 -19.16 4.88
CA LYS A 294 17.09 -19.12 6.22
C LYS A 294 17.88 -17.84 6.45
N ALA A 295 18.51 -17.31 5.40
CA ALA A 295 19.28 -16.07 5.46
C ALA A 295 18.43 -14.84 5.17
N GLY A 296 17.32 -14.99 4.43
CA GLY A 296 16.54 -13.87 3.91
C GLY A 296 17.30 -13.04 2.88
N LEU A 297 18.26 -13.66 2.18
CA LEU A 297 19.21 -13.00 1.27
C LEU A 297 19.07 -13.53 -0.16
N THR A 298 19.28 -12.64 -1.15
CA THR A 298 19.30 -12.97 -2.58
C THR A 298 20.70 -12.85 -3.18
N CYS A 299 21.00 -13.69 -4.17
CA CYS A 299 22.21 -13.56 -4.99
C CYS A 299 22.04 -12.53 -6.12
N THR A 300 20.83 -12.02 -6.35
CA THR A 300 20.60 -11.01 -7.38
C THR A 300 21.29 -9.70 -6.96
N GLY A 301 22.41 -9.37 -7.60
CA GLY A 301 23.24 -8.20 -7.27
C GLY A 301 24.52 -8.52 -6.48
N TYR A 302 24.79 -9.80 -6.16
CA TYR A 302 26.02 -10.22 -5.49
C TYR A 302 27.14 -10.49 -6.52
N GLY A 303 27.92 -9.44 -6.85
CA GLY A 303 28.97 -9.54 -7.87
C GLY A 303 28.45 -10.11 -9.19
N ASP A 304 29.18 -11.07 -9.76
CA ASP A 304 28.79 -11.81 -10.97
C ASP A 304 27.99 -13.10 -10.68
N GLU A 305 27.61 -13.32 -9.41
CA GLU A 305 26.97 -14.54 -8.93
C GLU A 305 25.48 -14.35 -8.71
N SER A 306 24.65 -14.91 -9.60
CA SER A 306 23.20 -14.68 -9.53
C SER A 306 22.38 -15.84 -8.99
N CYS A 307 22.93 -17.04 -8.84
CA CYS A 307 22.15 -18.24 -8.50
C CYS A 307 22.27 -18.61 -7.02
N CYS A 308 21.14 -18.88 -6.36
CA CYS A 308 21.14 -19.37 -4.99
C CYS A 308 21.04 -20.90 -4.98
N SER A 309 22.12 -21.59 -4.61
CA SER A 309 22.15 -23.06 -4.57
C SER A 309 21.22 -23.63 -3.49
N SER A 310 20.93 -24.94 -3.58
CA SER A 310 20.23 -25.68 -2.52
C SER A 310 20.97 -25.67 -1.18
N TYR A 311 22.27 -25.33 -1.18
CA TYR A 311 23.11 -25.22 0.01
C TYR A 311 23.11 -23.83 0.64
N ASN A 312 22.27 -22.91 0.16
CA ASN A 312 22.16 -21.53 0.66
C ASN A 312 23.40 -20.67 0.39
N PHE A 313 24.08 -20.91 -0.73
CA PHE A 313 25.21 -20.12 -1.20
C PHE A 313 25.03 -19.62 -2.63
N CYS A 314 25.50 -18.40 -2.88
CA CYS A 314 25.58 -17.77 -4.19
C CYS A 314 26.68 -18.39 -5.04
N GLY A 315 26.43 -18.42 -6.35
CA GLY A 315 27.41 -18.83 -7.34
C GLY A 315 26.83 -18.78 -8.75
N SER A 316 27.69 -19.05 -9.74
CA SER A 316 27.31 -19.05 -11.17
C SER A 316 27.54 -20.41 -11.85
N THR A 317 27.94 -21.44 -11.10
CA THR A 317 28.18 -22.77 -11.68
C THR A 317 26.87 -23.54 -11.82
N LYS A 318 26.86 -24.57 -12.67
CA LYS A 318 25.70 -25.48 -12.84
C LYS A 318 25.19 -26.08 -11.52
N ASN A 319 26.05 -26.26 -10.52
CA ASN A 319 25.66 -26.74 -9.19
C ASN A 319 24.89 -25.69 -8.37
N HIS A 320 25.06 -24.40 -8.68
CA HIS A 320 24.33 -23.30 -8.06
C HIS A 320 23.05 -22.98 -8.83
N CYS A 321 23.12 -22.97 -10.16
CA CYS A 321 22.02 -22.54 -11.03
C CYS A 321 21.09 -23.68 -11.45
N GLY A 322 21.56 -24.93 -11.42
CA GLY A 322 20.82 -26.10 -11.87
C GLY A 322 19.85 -26.68 -10.83
N LYS A 323 19.76 -28.01 -10.79
CA LYS A 323 18.77 -28.72 -9.95
C LYS A 323 18.92 -28.36 -8.47
N GLY A 324 17.85 -27.84 -7.88
CA GLY A 324 17.80 -27.43 -6.46
C GLY A 324 18.14 -25.95 -6.23
N CYS A 325 18.40 -25.18 -7.29
CA CYS A 325 18.50 -23.73 -7.19
C CYS A 325 17.20 -23.11 -6.65
N GLN A 326 17.33 -22.17 -5.72
CA GLN A 326 16.22 -21.51 -5.04
C GLN A 326 15.80 -20.26 -5.82
N SER A 327 14.80 -20.40 -6.71
CA SER A 327 14.37 -19.34 -7.64
C SER A 327 13.82 -18.08 -6.97
N SER A 328 13.34 -18.18 -5.73
CA SER A 328 12.95 -17.01 -4.94
C SER A 328 14.14 -16.19 -4.47
N PHE A 329 15.36 -16.73 -4.47
CA PHE A 329 16.57 -16.11 -3.90
C PHE A 329 17.73 -15.98 -4.91
N GLY A 330 17.51 -16.29 -6.19
CA GLY A 330 18.50 -16.17 -7.27
C GLY A 330 17.94 -16.56 -8.64
N LYS A 331 18.71 -16.32 -9.69
CA LYS A 331 18.40 -16.66 -11.08
C LYS A 331 18.76 -18.13 -11.33
N CYS A 332 17.77 -19.00 -11.44
CA CYS A 332 17.99 -20.42 -11.70
C CYS A 332 17.89 -20.76 -13.19
N ASP A 333 18.68 -21.75 -13.62
CA ASP A 333 18.55 -22.34 -14.94
C ASP A 333 17.18 -23.04 -15.02
N LYS A 334 16.50 -22.91 -16.17
CA LYS A 334 15.30 -23.70 -16.42
C LYS A 334 15.67 -25.17 -16.33
N ALA A 335 14.92 -25.94 -15.55
CA ALA A 335 15.09 -27.39 -15.49
C ALA A 335 14.94 -27.94 -16.92
N ALA A 336 16.02 -28.53 -17.44
CA ALA A 336 15.97 -29.37 -18.63
C ALA A 336 15.31 -30.72 -18.30
#